data_AF-A0A1V0B1F0-F1
#
_entry.id   AF-A0A1V0B1F0-F1
#
_cell.length_a   1.000
_cell.length_b   1.000
_cell.length_c   1.000
_cell.angle_alpha   90.00
_cell.angle_beta   90.00
_cell.angle_gamma   90.00
#
_symmetry.space_group_name_H-M   'P 1'
#
loop_
_entity.id
_entity.type
_entity.pdbx_description
1 polymer ?
#
loop_
_entity_poly.entity_id
_entity_poly.type
_entity_poly.pdbx_seq_one_letter_code
_entity_poly.pdbx_strand_id
1 'polypeptide(L)'
;MNSITQVQQQMLERMSQMQAASSGAVVRAALDKPPVGGVGQAFTDVLRTIDSEQHLASQALADVDSGKSKDLVGAMIQSQKASLSFAALVQVRNKMSSAFDEIMRMPV
;
A
#
# COMPACT_ATOMS: atom_id res chain seq x y z
N MET A 1 -35.26 -6.05 30.97
CA MET A 1 -33.83 -6.00 31.38
C MET A 1 -32.90 -6.84 30.49
N ASN A 2 -33.27 -7.18 29.24
CA ASN A 2 -32.48 -8.09 28.37
C ASN A 2 -31.85 -7.41 27.13
N SER A 3 -32.06 -6.11 26.93
CA SER A 3 -31.61 -5.38 25.73
C SER A 3 -30.13 -4.95 25.79
N ILE A 4 -29.58 -4.72 26.98
CA ILE A 4 -28.17 -4.35 27.16
C ILE A 4 -27.22 -5.52 26.84
N THR A 5 -27.63 -6.75 27.14
CA THR A 5 -26.86 -7.96 26.83
C THR A 5 -26.83 -8.26 25.31
N GLN A 6 -27.93 -7.97 24.60
CA GLN A 6 -28.01 -8.13 23.15
C GLN A 6 -27.10 -7.12 22.40
N VAL A 7 -27.02 -5.88 22.88
CA VAL A 7 -26.14 -4.86 22.28
C VAL A 7 -24.66 -5.23 22.47
N GLN A 8 -24.30 -5.81 23.61
CA GLN A 8 -22.92 -6.26 23.86
C GLN A 8 -22.52 -7.44 22.96
N GLN A 9 -23.44 -8.36 22.68
CA GLN A 9 -23.24 -9.47 21.74
C GLN A 9 -23.12 -8.99 20.29
N GLN A 10 -23.94 -8.02 19.88
CA GLN A 10 -23.82 -7.41 18.56
C GLN A 10 -22.49 -6.66 18.35
N MET A 11 -21.94 -6.02 19.40
CA MET A 11 -20.63 -5.36 19.28
C MET A 11 -19.49 -6.37 19.11
N LEU A 12 -19.53 -7.51 19.80
CA LEU A 12 -18.52 -8.58 19.67
C LEU A 12 -18.53 -9.20 18.26
N GLU A 13 -19.71 -9.42 17.67
CA GLU A 13 -19.85 -9.89 16.29
C GLU A 13 -19.35 -8.86 15.26
N ARG A 14 -19.56 -7.57 15.54
CA ARG A 14 -19.11 -6.49 14.65
C ARG A 14 -17.59 -6.30 14.69
N MET A 15 -16.99 -6.54 15.85
CA MET A 15 -15.53 -6.47 16.03
C MET A 15 -14.82 -7.65 15.36
N SER A 16 -15.39 -8.85 15.39
CA SER A 16 -14.84 -10.02 14.69
C SER A 16 -14.95 -9.91 13.16
N GLN A 17 -16.06 -9.35 12.63
CA GLN A 17 -16.20 -9.09 11.20
C GLN A 17 -15.22 -8.02 10.69
N MET A 18 -14.96 -6.98 11.48
CA MET A 18 -14.00 -5.94 11.09
C MET A 18 -12.55 -6.45 11.07
N GLN A 19 -12.22 -7.41 11.94
CA GLN A 19 -10.90 -8.05 11.96
C GLN A 19 -10.67 -9.01 10.78
N ALA A 20 -11.74 -9.63 10.28
CA ALA A 20 -11.69 -10.43 9.05
C ALA A 20 -11.52 -9.56 7.79
N ALA A 21 -12.14 -8.38 7.75
CA ALA A 21 -12.02 -7.44 6.63
C ALA A 21 -10.64 -6.75 6.58
N SER A 22 -9.94 -6.60 7.70
CA SER A 22 -8.58 -6.04 7.74
C SER A 22 -7.48 -7.06 7.43
N SER A 23 -7.75 -8.36 7.62
CA SER A 23 -6.78 -9.44 7.37
C SER A 23 -6.67 -9.84 5.89
N GLY A 24 -7.56 -9.34 5.02
CA GLY A 24 -7.59 -9.65 3.59
C GLY A 24 -6.95 -8.60 2.66
N ALA A 25 -6.66 -7.40 3.17
CA ALA A 25 -6.03 -6.33 2.39
C ALA A 25 -4.50 -6.38 2.51
N VAL A 26 -3.91 -7.58 2.38
CA VAL A 26 -2.50 -7.65 1.98
C VAL A 26 -2.45 -7.21 0.53
N VAL A 27 -2.08 -5.94 0.32
CA VAL A 27 -1.71 -5.41 -0.98
C VAL A 27 -0.58 -6.28 -1.50
N ARG A 28 -0.95 -7.30 -2.27
CA ARG A 28 -0.03 -8.17 -2.97
C ARG A 28 0.67 -7.28 -3.97
N ALA A 29 1.93 -6.94 -3.70
CA ALA A 29 2.77 -6.27 -4.67
C ALA A 29 2.66 -7.03 -5.99
N ALA A 30 2.38 -6.31 -7.08
CA ALA A 30 2.32 -6.86 -8.42
C ALA A 30 3.71 -7.36 -8.84
N LEU A 31 4.11 -8.52 -8.33
CA LEU A 31 5.40 -9.17 -8.60
C LEU A 31 5.23 -10.48 -9.37
N ASP A 32 4.01 -10.79 -9.83
CA ASP A 32 3.68 -12.05 -10.50
C ASP A 32 4.08 -12.08 -12.00
N LYS A 33 4.84 -11.08 -12.45
CA LYS A 33 5.51 -11.11 -13.75
C LYS A 33 7.01 -11.02 -13.54
N PRO A 34 7.80 -12.00 -14.02
CA PRO A 34 9.24 -11.81 -14.15
C PRO A 34 9.46 -10.56 -15.01
N PRO A 35 10.21 -9.56 -14.54
CA PRO A 35 10.43 -8.35 -15.32
C PRO A 35 11.19 -8.73 -16.60
N VAL A 36 10.54 -8.52 -17.74
CA VAL A 36 11.15 -8.61 -19.06
C VAL A 36 12.00 -7.36 -19.24
N GLY A 37 13.28 -7.49 -18.90
CA GLY A 37 14.19 -6.36 -18.73
C GLY A 37 14.66 -6.31 -17.29
N GLY A 38 15.98 -6.38 -17.05
CA GLY A 38 16.57 -6.64 -15.73
C GLY A 38 16.11 -5.73 -14.57
N VAL A 39 16.68 -5.93 -13.38
CA VAL A 39 16.25 -5.30 -12.12
C VAL A 39 16.01 -3.78 -12.22
N GLY A 40 16.79 -3.04 -13.03
CA GLY A 40 16.59 -1.61 -13.25
C GLY A 40 15.30 -1.24 -14.00
N GLN A 41 14.87 -2.06 -14.97
CA GLN A 41 13.58 -1.88 -15.66
C GLN A 41 12.43 -2.18 -14.71
N ALA A 42 12.51 -3.29 -13.95
CA ALA A 42 11.55 -3.62 -12.90
C ALA A 42 11.38 -2.48 -11.88
N PHE A 43 12.50 -1.90 -11.43
CA PHE A 43 12.49 -0.76 -10.51
C PHE A 43 11.83 0.47 -11.13
N THR A 44 12.12 0.76 -12.39
CA THR A 44 11.51 1.88 -13.14
C THR A 44 9.99 1.68 -13.29
N ASP A 45 9.55 0.46 -13.56
CA ASP A 45 8.12 0.13 -13.72
C ASP A 45 7.37 0.26 -12.39
N VAL A 46 7.97 -0.22 -11.29
CA VAL A 46 7.39 -0.06 -9.94
C VAL A 46 7.36 1.42 -9.55
N LEU A 47 8.41 2.19 -9.85
CA LEU A 47 8.43 3.64 -9.63
C LEU A 47 7.28 4.35 -10.34
N ARG A 48 7.07 4.06 -11.63
CA ARG A 48 5.96 4.64 -12.42
C ARG A 48 4.59 4.24 -11.85
N THR A 49 4.47 3.01 -11.37
CA THR A 49 3.25 2.54 -10.73
C THR A 49 2.96 3.33 -9.46
N ILE A 50 3.95 3.51 -8.58
CA ILE A 50 3.78 4.28 -7.33
C ILE A 50 3.48 5.75 -7.61
N ASP A 51 4.12 6.35 -8.61
CA ASP A 51 3.84 7.72 -9.05
C ASP A 51 2.37 7.88 -9.48
N SER A 52 1.85 6.92 -10.27
CA SER A 52 0.44 6.90 -10.65
C SER A 52 -0.49 6.74 -9.45
N GLU A 53 -0.15 5.91 -8.46
CA GLU A 53 -0.94 5.74 -7.23
C GLU A 53 -0.93 7.01 -6.38
N GLN A 54 0.20 7.72 -6.28
CA GLN A 54 0.27 9.01 -5.60
C GLN A 54 -0.63 10.03 -6.29
N HIS A 55 -0.60 10.12 -7.61
CA HIS A 55 -1.42 11.06 -8.36
C HIS A 55 -2.93 10.78 -8.18
N LEU A 56 -3.32 9.52 -8.23
CA LEU A 56 -4.69 9.09 -7.97
C LEU A 56 -5.13 9.42 -6.54
N ALA A 57 -4.27 9.19 -5.55
CA ALA A 57 -4.56 9.54 -4.16
C ALA A 57 -4.73 11.05 -3.97
N SER A 58 -3.87 11.87 -4.59
CA SER A 58 -4.00 13.32 -4.57
C SER A 58 -5.28 13.82 -5.24
N GLN A 59 -5.66 13.24 -6.38
CA GLN A 59 -6.92 13.56 -7.05
C GLN A 59 -8.12 13.15 -6.19
N ALA A 60 -8.11 11.94 -5.61
CA ALA A 60 -9.19 11.47 -4.74
C ALA A 60 -9.38 12.40 -3.53
N LEU A 61 -8.30 12.87 -2.90
CA LEU A 61 -8.37 13.86 -1.83
C LEU A 61 -8.94 15.20 -2.32
N ALA A 62 -8.50 15.70 -3.48
CA ALA A 62 -9.00 16.94 -4.06
C ALA A 62 -10.49 16.87 -4.45
N ASP A 63 -10.94 15.72 -4.94
CA ASP A 63 -12.35 15.47 -5.26
C ASP A 63 -13.21 15.43 -4.00
N VAL A 64 -12.67 14.91 -2.89
CA VAL A 64 -13.35 14.94 -1.59
C VAL A 64 -13.41 16.36 -1.03
N ASP A 65 -12.31 17.10 -1.08
CA ASP A 65 -12.21 18.49 -0.58
C ASP A 65 -13.12 19.44 -1.38
N SER A 66 -13.22 19.24 -2.70
CA SER A 66 -14.13 19.99 -3.58
C SER A 66 -15.59 19.51 -3.51
N GLY A 67 -15.90 18.48 -2.72
CA GLY A 67 -17.24 17.94 -2.54
C GLY A 67 -17.78 17.10 -3.70
N LYS A 68 -16.95 16.78 -4.70
CA LYS A 68 -17.29 15.88 -5.83
C LYS A 68 -17.36 14.42 -5.39
N SER A 69 -16.61 14.05 -4.37
CA SER A 69 -16.60 12.71 -3.77
C SER A 69 -16.91 12.77 -2.28
N LYS A 70 -17.59 11.75 -1.76
CA LYS A 70 -17.82 11.56 -0.32
C LYS A 70 -16.91 10.50 0.29
N ASP A 71 -16.06 9.88 -0.54
CA ASP A 71 -15.20 8.78 -0.13
C ASP A 71 -13.86 9.27 0.43
N LEU A 72 -13.92 9.96 1.57
CA LEU A 72 -12.71 10.40 2.29
C LEU A 72 -11.89 9.20 2.76
N VAL A 73 -12.54 8.12 3.19
CA VAL A 73 -11.87 6.93 3.73
C VAL A 73 -11.08 6.23 2.63
N GLY A 74 -11.65 6.04 1.45
CA GLY A 74 -10.94 5.51 0.29
C GLY A 74 -9.76 6.39 -0.10
N ALA A 75 -9.94 7.72 -0.18
CA ALA A 75 -8.87 8.66 -0.48
C ALA A 75 -7.71 8.57 0.54
N MET A 76 -8.01 8.53 1.84
CA MET A 76 -7.01 8.38 2.90
C MET A 76 -6.27 7.04 2.81
N ILE A 77 -6.98 5.92 2.59
CA ILE A 77 -6.35 4.60 2.43
C ILE A 77 -5.40 4.59 1.22
N GLN A 78 -5.82 5.18 0.10
CA GLN A 78 -4.97 5.30 -1.09
C GLN A 78 -3.72 6.14 -0.80
N SER A 79 -3.85 7.27 -0.09
CA SER A 79 -2.70 8.08 0.32
C SER A 79 -1.75 7.33 1.27
N GLN A 80 -2.27 6.58 2.23
CA GLN A 80 -1.46 5.73 3.11
C GLN A 80 -0.74 4.63 2.33
N LYS A 81 -1.44 3.98 1.40
CA LYS A 81 -0.88 2.93 0.54
C LYS A 81 0.26 3.46 -0.32
N ALA A 82 0.05 4.60 -0.98
CA ALA A 82 1.06 5.21 -1.83
C ALA A 82 2.32 5.62 -1.04
N SER A 83 2.12 6.18 0.16
CA SER A 83 3.21 6.57 1.07
C SER A 83 4.02 5.37 1.56
N LEU A 84 3.34 4.30 1.98
CA LEU A 84 3.98 3.07 2.43
C LEU A 84 4.76 2.38 1.30
N SER A 85 4.16 2.33 0.10
CA SER A 85 4.79 1.72 -1.08
C SER A 85 6.05 2.47 -1.50
N PHE A 86 6.01 3.80 -1.46
CA PHE A 86 7.19 4.63 -1.71
C PHE A 86 8.30 4.38 -0.68
N ALA A 87 7.98 4.33 0.61
CA ALA A 87 8.95 4.04 1.66
C ALA A 87 9.62 2.66 1.47
N ALA A 88 8.83 1.64 1.11
CA ALA A 88 9.35 0.32 0.78
C ALA A 88 10.29 0.34 -0.43
N LEU A 89 9.94 1.09 -1.48
CA LEU A 89 10.78 1.19 -2.68
C LEU A 89 12.13 1.88 -2.39
N VAL A 90 12.16 2.91 -1.54
CA VAL A 90 13.43 3.51 -1.11
C VAL A 90 14.33 2.49 -0.41
N GLN A 91 13.77 1.60 0.41
CA GLN A 91 14.53 0.52 1.03
C GLN A 91 15.08 -0.48 0.01
N VAL A 92 14.28 -0.85 -0.99
CA VAL A 92 14.72 -1.73 -2.09
C VAL A 92 15.84 -1.07 -2.90
N ARG A 93 15.71 0.22 -3.22
CA ARG A 93 16.76 1.01 -3.89
C ARG A 93 18.08 0.97 -3.11
N ASN A 94 18.02 1.23 -1.81
CA ASN A 94 19.20 1.26 -0.95
C ASN A 94 19.86 -0.12 -0.88
N LYS A 95 19.08 -1.19 -0.70
CA LYS A 95 19.57 -2.57 -0.72
C LYS A 95 20.20 -2.95 -2.06
N MET A 96 19.61 -2.53 -3.18
CA MET A 96 20.16 -2.77 -4.51
C MET A 96 21.50 -2.07 -4.70
N SER A 97 21.61 -0.81 -4.28
CA SER A 97 22.88 -0.07 -4.32
C SER A 97 23.95 -0.75 -3.46
N SER A 98 23.62 -1.13 -2.23
CA SER A 98 24.56 -1.82 -1.34
C SER A 98 24.98 -3.18 -1.87
N ALA A 99 24.08 -3.97 -2.47
CA ALA A 99 24.41 -5.25 -3.07
C ALA A 99 25.33 -5.09 -4.29
N PHE A 100 25.14 -4.02 -5.08
CA PHE A 100 26.06 -3.68 -6.17
C PHE A 100 27.45 -3.28 -5.65
N ASP A 101 27.50 -2.44 -4.62
CA ASP A 101 28.75 -2.04 -3.95
C ASP A 101 29.48 -3.24 -3.33
N GLU A 102 28.74 -4.20 -2.77
CA GLU A 102 29.28 -5.44 -2.20
C GLU A 102 29.90 -6.35 -3.26
N ILE A 103 29.26 -6.50 -4.42
CA ILE A 103 29.83 -7.22 -5.57
C ILE A 103 31.11 -6.53 -6.04
N MET A 104 31.14 -5.19 -6.10
CA MET A 104 32.35 -4.44 -6.50
C MET A 104 33.50 -4.56 -5.49
N ARG A 105 33.20 -4.72 -4.20
CA ARG A 105 34.21 -4.83 -3.13
C ARG A 105 34.67 -6.26 -2.87
N MET A 106 34.09 -7.25 -3.56
CA MET A 106 34.54 -8.63 -3.46
C MET A 106 35.93 -8.73 -4.10
N PRO A 107 37.00 -8.99 -3.32
CA PRO A 107 38.30 -9.29 -3.91
C PRO A 107 38.21 -10.66 -4.57
N VAL A 108 38.73 -10.77 -5.80
CA VAL A 108 39.05 -12.07 -6.42
C VAL A 108 40.20 -12.76 -5.71
#